data_AF-B8G7A6-F1
#
_entry.id   AF-B8G7A6-F1
#
_cell.length_a   1.000
_cell.length_b   1.000
_cell.length_c   1.000
_cell.angle_alpha   90.00
_cell.angle_beta   90.00
_cell.angle_gamma   90.00
#
_symmetry.space_group_name_H-M   'P 1'
#
loop_
_entity.id
_entity.type
_entity.pdbx_description
1 polymer ?
#
loop_
_entity_poly.entity_id
_entity_poly.type
_entity_poly.pdbx_seq_one_letter_code
_entity_poly.pdbx_strand_id
1 'polypeptide(L)'
;MVRPIVPLTDKFINELVRPRGPANVPAVGSEAPDFTLPYAQFLSGPPEDRVEYGRTITLSALRGRPVVLNLSRIFSERVFCPNCAPHLAALRTQYNEFSRRNVHLLVVSSTDLETTSYVAEVLRAPFPILSDPDWKVFTGYGMGSAFGAPLPGVFIIDAQGIIRWSWVAPFSPIFSPPPIEELTAVLDSIGATPTTTA
;
A
#
# COMPACT_ATOMS: atom_id res chain seq x y z
N MET A 1 -6.61 -1.14 25.14
CA MET A 1 -7.74 -2.07 25.34
C MET A 1 -7.86 -2.87 24.05
N VAL A 2 -7.70 -4.19 24.08
CA VAL A 2 -7.76 -5.01 22.84
C VAL A 2 -9.17 -4.89 22.26
N ARG A 3 -9.32 -4.25 21.09
CA ARG A 3 -10.59 -4.28 20.38
C ARG A 3 -10.74 -5.70 19.81
N PRO A 4 -11.78 -6.45 20.18
CA PRO A 4 -11.98 -7.76 19.57
C PRO A 4 -12.13 -7.59 18.07
N ILE A 5 -11.52 -8.48 17.28
CA ILE A 5 -11.91 -8.65 15.88
C ILE A 5 -13.38 -9.05 15.95
N VAL A 6 -14.28 -8.16 15.54
CA VAL A 6 -15.71 -8.47 15.43
C VAL A 6 -15.97 -8.77 13.95
N PRO A 7 -15.87 -10.04 13.52
CA PRO A 7 -16.06 -10.45 12.13
C PRO A 7 -17.56 -10.50 11.75
N LEU A 8 -18.35 -9.55 12.27
CA LEU A 8 -19.81 -9.56 12.15
C LEU A 8 -20.36 -8.19 11.75
N THR A 9 -19.53 -7.31 11.21
CA THR A 9 -20.05 -6.10 10.53
C THR A 9 -20.73 -6.50 9.23
N ASP A 10 -21.77 -5.77 8.81
CA ASP A 10 -22.46 -6.02 7.54
C ASP A 10 -21.48 -6.02 6.36
N LYS A 11 -20.49 -5.12 6.39
CA LYS A 11 -19.40 -5.09 5.41
C LYS A 11 -18.62 -6.40 5.40
N PHE A 12 -18.17 -6.89 6.55
CA PHE A 12 -17.44 -8.14 6.62
C PHE A 12 -18.28 -9.33 6.12
N ILE A 13 -19.54 -9.44 6.54
CA ILE A 13 -20.45 -10.52 6.14
C ILE A 13 -20.67 -10.48 4.62
N ASN A 14 -20.97 -9.31 4.06
CA ASN A 14 -21.19 -9.17 2.63
C ASN A 14 -19.95 -9.54 1.81
N GLU A 15 -18.76 -9.14 2.26
CA GLU A 15 -17.50 -9.38 1.55
C GLU A 15 -16.95 -10.80 1.77
N LEU A 16 -17.42 -11.49 2.81
CA LEU A 16 -17.16 -12.92 3.02
C LEU A 16 -18.10 -13.78 2.16
N VAL A 17 -19.38 -13.41 2.06
CA VAL A 17 -20.42 -14.20 1.37
C VAL A 17 -20.47 -13.92 -0.13
N ARG A 18 -20.02 -12.74 -0.57
CA ARG A 18 -20.02 -12.32 -1.99
C ARG A 18 -18.65 -11.83 -2.43
N PRO A 19 -17.64 -12.72 -2.42
CA PRO A 19 -16.30 -12.35 -2.81
C PRO A 19 -16.27 -11.99 -4.31
N ARG A 20 -15.45 -11.01 -4.66
CA ARG A 20 -15.33 -10.46 -6.01
C ARG A 20 -13.88 -10.47 -6.44
N GLY A 21 -13.63 -10.90 -7.67
CA GLY A 21 -12.33 -10.70 -8.31
C GLY A 21 -12.08 -9.22 -8.61
N PRO A 22 -10.84 -8.85 -8.96
CA PRO A 22 -10.54 -7.52 -9.45
C PRO A 22 -11.31 -7.21 -10.73
N ALA A 23 -11.77 -5.98 -10.88
CA ALA A 23 -12.55 -5.53 -12.03
C ALA A 23 -12.34 -4.03 -12.25
N ASN A 24 -12.36 -3.58 -13.50
CA ASN A 24 -12.15 -2.17 -13.87
C ASN A 24 -10.84 -1.58 -13.33
N VAL A 25 -9.77 -2.38 -13.32
CA VAL A 25 -8.44 -1.91 -12.95
C VAL A 25 -8.01 -0.79 -13.93
N PRO A 26 -7.55 0.38 -13.44
CA PRO A 26 -7.08 1.44 -14.31
C PRO A 26 -5.99 0.95 -15.27
N ALA A 27 -6.09 1.36 -16.53
CA ALA A 27 -5.20 0.89 -17.58
C ALA A 27 -3.79 1.47 -17.43
N VAL A 28 -2.77 0.69 -17.78
CA VAL A 28 -1.43 1.25 -18.00
C VAL A 28 -1.50 2.33 -19.09
N GLY A 29 -0.96 3.50 -18.80
CA GLY A 29 -1.04 4.69 -19.63
C GLY A 29 -2.15 5.67 -19.24
N SER A 30 -3.06 5.31 -18.34
CA SER A 30 -4.08 6.24 -17.82
C SER A 30 -3.58 7.02 -16.61
N GLU A 31 -4.21 8.16 -16.33
CA GLU A 31 -4.04 8.87 -15.06
C GLU A 31 -4.48 7.98 -13.90
N ALA A 32 -3.70 8.00 -12.81
CA ALA A 32 -4.02 7.22 -11.63
C ALA A 32 -5.19 7.87 -10.86
N PRO A 33 -6.19 7.10 -10.40
CA PRO A 33 -7.28 7.64 -9.58
C PRO A 33 -6.75 8.39 -8.35
N ASP A 34 -7.08 9.68 -8.24
CA ASP A 34 -6.61 10.51 -7.13
C ASP A 34 -7.31 10.13 -5.82
N PHE A 35 -6.63 10.37 -4.71
CA PHE A 35 -7.17 10.14 -3.37
C PHE A 35 -6.46 11.03 -2.34
N THR A 36 -7.16 11.25 -1.23
CA THR A 36 -6.58 11.84 -0.01
C THR A 36 -6.90 10.91 1.15
N LEU A 37 -5.87 10.41 1.83
CA LEU A 37 -6.02 9.54 2.99
C LEU A 37 -5.17 10.00 4.17
N PRO A 38 -5.64 9.80 5.42
CA PRO A 38 -4.79 9.96 6.59
C PRO A 38 -3.72 8.86 6.62
N TYR A 39 -2.53 9.18 7.13
CA TYR A 39 -1.44 8.23 7.26
C TYR A 39 -0.93 8.11 8.70
N ALA A 40 -0.20 7.03 8.95
CA ALA A 40 0.73 6.88 10.06
C ALA A 40 2.13 6.52 9.52
N GLN A 41 3.18 7.04 10.16
CA GLN A 41 4.57 6.79 9.77
C GLN A 41 5.43 6.62 11.02
N PHE A 42 6.28 5.59 11.01
CA PHE A 42 7.27 5.38 12.04
C PHE A 42 8.49 6.27 11.77
N LEU A 43 8.90 7.02 12.78
CA LEU A 43 10.05 7.91 12.73
C LEU A 43 11.06 7.41 13.76
N SER A 44 12.24 7.01 13.27
CA SER A 44 13.36 6.65 14.13
C SER A 44 14.35 7.80 14.23
N GLY A 45 14.78 8.13 15.44
CA GLY A 45 15.73 9.20 15.69
C GLY A 45 15.52 9.90 17.04
N PRO A 46 16.43 10.81 17.43
CA PRO A 46 16.33 11.52 18.71
C PRO A 46 15.09 12.45 18.79
N PRO A 47 14.50 12.67 19.99
CA PRO A 47 14.91 12.11 21.28
C PRO A 47 14.50 10.64 21.49
N GLU A 48 13.50 10.15 20.75
CA GLU A 48 13.00 8.78 20.81
C GLU A 48 12.25 8.40 19.52
N ASP A 49 12.17 7.09 19.28
CA ASP A 49 11.31 6.53 18.24
C ASP A 49 9.86 6.91 18.50
N ARG A 50 9.14 7.34 17.47
CA ARG A 50 7.73 7.73 17.58
C ARG A 50 6.94 7.42 16.31
N VAL A 51 5.62 7.38 16.43
CA VAL A 51 4.71 7.30 15.27
C VAL A 51 4.02 8.65 15.09
N GLU A 52 4.19 9.24 13.92
CA GLU A 52 3.40 10.40 13.48
C GLU A 52 2.15 9.88 12.77
N TYR A 53 0.95 10.36 13.11
CA TYR A 53 -0.29 9.95 12.44
C TYR A 53 -1.35 11.06 12.42
N GLY A 54 -2.34 10.92 11.54
CA GLY A 54 -3.50 11.82 11.43
C GLY A 54 -3.36 12.97 10.43
N ARG A 55 -2.17 13.17 9.87
CA ARG A 55 -1.98 14.01 8.68
C ARG A 55 -2.42 13.26 7.43
N THR A 56 -2.72 14.00 6.38
CA THR A 56 -3.19 13.44 5.11
C THR A 56 -2.13 13.54 4.01
N ILE A 57 -2.14 12.56 3.11
CA ILE A 57 -1.40 12.57 1.84
C ILE A 57 -2.42 12.56 0.72
N THR A 58 -2.20 13.43 -0.28
CA THR A 58 -2.97 13.45 -1.52
C THR A 58 -2.06 12.97 -2.66
N LEU A 59 -2.50 12.01 -3.46
CA LEU A 59 -1.66 11.42 -4.51
C LEU A 59 -1.22 12.46 -5.55
N SER A 60 -2.14 13.27 -6.06
CA SER A 60 -1.83 14.32 -7.05
C SER A 60 -0.85 15.38 -6.53
N ALA A 61 -0.75 15.57 -5.22
CA ALA A 61 0.22 16.48 -4.59
C ALA A 61 1.66 15.93 -4.59
N LEU A 62 1.86 14.64 -4.92
CA LEU A 62 3.18 13.99 -5.01
C LEU A 62 3.78 14.03 -6.41
N ARG A 63 3.13 14.69 -7.37
CA ARG A 63 3.67 14.90 -8.72
C ARG A 63 5.07 15.52 -8.67
N GLY A 64 5.86 15.23 -9.70
CA GLY A 64 7.29 15.56 -9.78
C GLY A 64 8.20 14.42 -9.34
N ARG A 65 7.65 13.39 -8.67
CA ARG A 65 8.37 12.16 -8.30
C ARG A 65 7.50 10.94 -8.60
N PRO A 66 8.08 9.82 -9.06
CA PRO A 66 7.31 8.58 -9.21
C PRO A 66 6.79 8.07 -7.87
N VAL A 67 5.69 7.31 -7.91
CA VAL A 67 5.04 6.70 -6.75
C VAL A 67 4.93 5.20 -6.97
N VAL A 68 5.37 4.42 -5.98
CA VAL A 68 4.99 3.01 -5.83
C VAL A 68 3.84 2.96 -4.83
N LEU A 69 2.67 2.59 -5.33
CA LEU A 69 1.45 2.46 -4.53
C LEU A 69 1.18 0.98 -4.26
N ASN A 70 1.37 0.55 -3.01
CA ASN A 70 1.11 -0.80 -2.56
C ASN A 70 -0.21 -0.84 -1.78
N LEU A 71 -1.24 -1.44 -2.36
CA LEU A 71 -2.51 -1.71 -1.70
C LEU A 71 -2.39 -3.04 -0.96
N SER A 72 -2.26 -2.99 0.36
CA SER A 72 -1.93 -4.16 1.18
C SER A 72 -3.12 -4.65 1.98
N ARG A 73 -3.34 -5.97 1.95
CA ARG A 73 -4.35 -6.61 2.79
C ARG A 73 -3.82 -6.80 4.21
N ILE A 74 -4.32 -6.00 5.14
CA ILE A 74 -4.00 -6.07 6.57
C ILE A 74 -5.31 -6.26 7.32
N PHE A 75 -5.38 -7.33 8.13
CA PHE A 75 -6.60 -7.65 8.90
C PHE A 75 -6.59 -6.93 10.25
N SER A 76 -5.44 -6.87 10.90
CA SER A 76 -5.22 -6.12 12.15
C SER A 76 -3.74 -5.84 12.37
N GLU A 77 -3.41 -5.16 13.47
CA GLU A 77 -2.03 -4.87 13.89
C GLU A 77 -1.22 -6.13 14.25
N ARG A 78 -1.87 -7.28 14.40
CA ARG A 78 -1.24 -8.57 14.70
C ARG A 78 -1.45 -9.63 13.61
N VAL A 79 -2.40 -9.41 12.70
CA VAL A 79 -2.81 -10.39 11.70
C VAL A 79 -2.66 -9.77 10.31
N PHE A 80 -1.60 -10.17 9.64
CA PHE A 80 -1.29 -9.77 8.27
C PHE A 80 -1.71 -10.88 7.30
N CYS A 81 -2.02 -10.52 6.06
CA CYS A 81 -2.19 -11.53 5.02
C CYS A 81 -0.85 -12.30 4.82
N PRO A 82 -0.87 -13.65 4.78
CA PRO A 82 0.34 -14.47 4.71
C PRO A 82 1.17 -14.19 3.45
N ASN A 83 0.53 -13.79 2.36
CA ASN A 83 1.22 -13.44 1.11
C ASN A 83 1.68 -11.96 1.10
N CYS A 84 1.04 -11.08 1.88
CA CYS A 84 1.41 -9.65 1.94
C CYS A 84 2.52 -9.37 2.94
N ALA A 85 2.57 -10.11 4.06
CA ALA A 85 3.56 -9.88 5.11
C ALA A 85 5.03 -10.01 4.63
N PRO A 86 5.42 -11.04 3.85
CA PRO A 86 6.78 -11.12 3.31
C PRO A 86 7.11 -9.96 2.38
N HIS A 87 6.15 -9.51 1.56
CA HIS A 87 6.34 -8.38 0.65
C HIS A 87 6.50 -7.06 1.40
N LEU A 88 5.71 -6.80 2.45
CA LEU A 88 5.89 -5.64 3.33
C LEU A 88 7.26 -5.65 4.02
N ALA A 89 7.74 -6.81 4.46
CA ALA A 89 9.07 -6.96 5.04
C ALA A 89 10.18 -6.68 4.01
N ALA A 90 10.01 -7.10 2.76
CA ALA A 90 10.93 -6.81 1.67
C ALA A 90 10.96 -5.31 1.34
N LEU A 91 9.79 -4.67 1.20
CA LEU A 91 9.66 -3.21 1.01
C LEU A 91 10.39 -2.42 2.11
N ARG A 92 10.24 -2.83 3.37
CA ARG A 92 10.96 -2.22 4.49
C ARG A 92 12.47 -2.39 4.36
N THR A 93 12.92 -3.63 4.13
CA THR A 93 14.35 -3.98 4.12
C THR A 93 15.08 -3.30 2.97
N GLN A 94 14.42 -3.19 1.81
CA GLN A 94 14.95 -2.60 0.59
C GLN A 94 14.47 -1.16 0.37
N TYR A 95 13.97 -0.47 1.40
CA TYR A 95 13.45 0.89 1.27
C TYR A 95 14.46 1.87 0.63
N ASN A 96 15.76 1.66 0.90
CA ASN A 96 16.84 2.46 0.34
C ASN A 96 16.85 2.45 -1.21
N GLU A 97 16.41 1.37 -1.86
CA GLU A 97 16.28 1.31 -3.32
C GLU A 97 15.32 2.35 -3.88
N PHE A 98 14.21 2.59 -3.19
CA PHE A 98 13.22 3.59 -3.57
C PHE A 98 13.70 5.01 -3.24
N SER A 99 14.35 5.16 -2.07
CA SER A 99 14.92 6.44 -1.63
C SER A 99 15.98 6.97 -2.61
N ARG A 100 16.92 6.11 -3.04
CA ARG A 100 17.98 6.48 -4.02
C ARG A 100 17.43 6.87 -5.39
N ARG A 101 16.27 6.34 -5.77
CA ARG A 101 15.56 6.65 -7.01
C ARG A 101 14.65 7.88 -6.90
N ASN A 102 14.64 8.54 -5.74
CA ASN A 102 13.76 9.67 -5.43
C ASN A 102 12.26 9.32 -5.61
N VAL A 103 11.87 8.10 -5.25
CA VAL A 103 10.49 7.59 -5.41
C VAL A 103 9.72 7.71 -4.10
N HIS A 104 8.43 8.00 -4.17
CA HIS A 104 7.52 7.88 -3.04
C HIS A 104 7.04 6.43 -2.93
N LEU A 105 7.31 5.76 -1.81
CA LEU A 105 6.69 4.47 -1.50
C LEU A 105 5.51 4.72 -0.56
N LEU A 106 4.30 4.38 -1.00
CA LEU A 106 3.07 4.48 -0.22
C LEU A 106 2.48 3.08 -0.03
N VAL A 107 2.22 2.70 1.21
CA VAL A 107 1.43 1.50 1.51
C VAL A 107 0.06 1.94 1.97
N VAL A 108 -1.01 1.42 1.36
CA VAL A 108 -2.39 1.65 1.81
C VAL A 108 -2.88 0.41 2.53
N SER A 109 -3.30 0.59 3.78
CA SER A 109 -3.93 -0.43 4.61
C SER A 109 -5.46 -0.36 4.51
N SER A 110 -6.11 -1.50 4.56
CA SER A 110 -7.57 -1.64 4.64
C SER A 110 -8.16 -1.37 6.04
N THR A 111 -7.34 -0.92 6.99
CA THR A 111 -7.69 -0.72 8.41
C THR A 111 -7.91 0.76 8.74
N ASP A 112 -8.50 1.03 9.91
CA ASP A 112 -8.63 2.41 10.40
C ASP A 112 -7.28 3.01 10.82
N LEU A 113 -7.27 4.31 11.13
CA LEU A 113 -6.05 5.05 11.42
C LEU A 113 -5.37 4.59 12.72
N GLU A 114 -6.16 4.18 13.72
CA GLU A 114 -5.65 3.68 14.99
C GLU A 114 -4.86 2.38 14.75
N THR A 115 -5.47 1.38 14.11
CA THR A 115 -4.79 0.14 13.71
C THR A 115 -3.62 0.41 12.78
N THR A 116 -3.76 1.34 11.83
CA THR A 116 -2.68 1.70 10.90
C THR A 116 -1.47 2.28 11.62
N SER A 117 -1.68 3.04 12.71
CA SER A 117 -0.57 3.55 13.54
C SER A 117 0.21 2.44 14.23
N TYR A 118 -0.48 1.43 14.79
CA TYR A 118 0.16 0.24 15.36
C TYR A 118 0.87 -0.59 14.29
N VAL A 119 0.29 -0.72 13.09
CA VAL A 119 0.95 -1.40 11.97
C VAL A 119 2.26 -0.69 11.58
N ALA A 120 2.27 0.64 11.52
CA ALA A 120 3.47 1.42 11.23
C ALA A 120 4.56 1.20 12.29
N GLU A 121 4.16 1.14 13.57
CA GLU A 121 5.04 0.84 14.70
C GLU A 121 5.63 -0.57 14.62
N VAL A 122 4.78 -1.60 14.48
CA VAL A 122 5.19 -3.01 14.42
C VAL A 122 6.09 -3.28 13.23
N LEU A 123 5.76 -2.71 12.07
CA LEU A 123 6.60 -2.82 10.88
C LEU A 123 7.88 -1.99 11.02
N ARG A 124 7.94 -0.98 11.90
CA ARG A 124 8.99 0.06 11.91
C ARG A 124 9.18 0.63 10.50
N ALA A 125 8.07 0.91 9.83
CA ALA A 125 8.06 1.26 8.41
C ALA A 125 8.70 2.64 8.19
N PRO A 126 9.79 2.76 7.40
CA PRO A 126 10.44 4.04 7.12
C PRO A 126 9.65 4.92 6.11
N PHE A 127 8.52 4.42 5.64
CA PHE A 127 7.59 5.04 4.71
C PHE A 127 6.20 5.17 5.35
N PRO A 128 5.36 6.10 4.87
CA PRO A 128 4.00 6.25 5.38
C PRO A 128 3.10 5.05 5.01
N ILE A 129 2.24 4.68 5.95
CA ILE A 129 1.14 3.73 5.77
C ILE A 129 -0.18 4.50 5.87
N LEU A 130 -0.97 4.49 4.81
CA LEU A 130 -2.21 5.22 4.66
C LEU A 130 -3.39 4.34 5.11
N SER A 131 -4.38 4.94 5.76
CA SER A 131 -5.54 4.27 6.32
C SER A 131 -6.75 4.43 5.39
N ASP A 132 -7.24 3.34 4.80
CA ASP A 132 -8.46 3.29 3.98
C ASP A 132 -9.47 2.26 4.52
N PRO A 133 -10.15 2.54 5.66
CA PRO A 133 -11.08 1.58 6.28
C PRO A 133 -12.32 1.30 5.41
N ASP A 134 -12.70 2.26 4.55
CA ASP A 134 -13.83 2.15 3.64
C ASP A 134 -13.50 1.39 2.36
N TRP A 135 -12.21 1.16 2.08
CA TRP A 135 -11.69 0.54 0.85
C TRP A 135 -12.00 1.37 -0.41
N LYS A 136 -12.07 2.69 -0.28
CA LYS A 136 -12.38 3.61 -1.39
C LYS A 136 -11.24 3.61 -2.41
N VAL A 137 -10.00 3.62 -1.95
CA VAL A 137 -8.82 3.55 -2.83
C VAL A 137 -8.69 2.15 -3.42
N PHE A 138 -8.88 1.10 -2.62
CA PHE A 138 -8.90 -0.27 -3.15
C PHE A 138 -9.95 -0.41 -4.28
N THR A 139 -11.18 0.05 -4.06
CA THR A 139 -12.25 0.01 -5.06
C THR A 139 -11.94 0.89 -6.27
N GLY A 140 -11.42 2.10 -6.07
CA GLY A 140 -11.05 3.03 -7.14
C GLY A 140 -9.96 2.49 -8.06
N TYR A 141 -9.08 1.65 -7.53
CA TYR A 141 -8.05 0.94 -8.29
C TYR A 141 -8.52 -0.43 -8.83
N GLY A 142 -9.81 -0.75 -8.69
CA GLY A 142 -10.41 -1.97 -9.23
C GLY A 142 -10.10 -3.23 -8.42
N MET A 143 -9.67 -3.09 -7.16
CA MET A 143 -9.43 -4.24 -6.29
C MET A 143 -10.76 -4.88 -5.91
N GLY A 144 -10.84 -6.19 -6.08
CA GLY A 144 -11.94 -7.00 -5.55
C GLY A 144 -11.80 -7.25 -4.06
N SER A 145 -12.52 -8.24 -3.55
CA SER A 145 -12.55 -8.62 -2.15
C SER A 145 -12.68 -10.13 -2.00
N ALA A 146 -12.02 -10.67 -0.97
CA ALA A 146 -12.13 -12.07 -0.61
C ALA A 146 -11.85 -12.24 0.88
N PHE A 147 -12.53 -13.17 1.54
CA PHE A 147 -12.36 -13.43 2.97
C PHE A 147 -12.59 -12.19 3.84
N GLY A 148 -13.59 -11.35 3.48
CA GLY A 148 -13.94 -10.17 4.27
C GLY A 148 -12.92 -9.02 4.22
N ALA A 149 -12.01 -9.01 3.24
CA ALA A 149 -10.99 -7.98 3.05
C ALA A 149 -10.71 -7.71 1.55
N PRO A 150 -10.20 -6.52 1.16
CA PRO A 150 -9.93 -6.20 -0.24
C PRO A 150 -8.71 -6.98 -0.74
N LEU A 151 -8.67 -7.34 -2.02
CA LEU A 151 -7.51 -7.97 -2.64
C LEU A 151 -6.33 -6.97 -2.71
N PRO A 152 -5.08 -7.43 -2.55
CA PRO A 152 -3.93 -6.55 -2.66
C PRO A 152 -3.57 -6.25 -4.12
N GLY A 153 -2.85 -5.16 -4.33
CA GLY A 153 -2.37 -4.72 -5.64
C GLY A 153 -1.17 -3.79 -5.51
N VAL A 154 -0.40 -3.64 -6.58
CA VAL A 154 0.77 -2.77 -6.64
C VAL A 154 0.73 -1.98 -7.95
N PHE A 155 0.92 -0.68 -7.87
CA PHE A 155 0.94 0.21 -9.03
C PHE A 155 2.23 1.04 -9.02
N ILE A 156 2.81 1.23 -10.19
CA ILE A 156 3.89 2.19 -10.40
C ILE A 156 3.33 3.34 -11.22
N ILE A 157 3.41 4.53 -10.64
CA ILE A 157 2.88 5.77 -11.18
C ILE A 157 4.07 6.69 -11.43
N ASP A 158 4.15 7.29 -12.61
CA ASP A 158 5.24 8.21 -12.94
C ASP A 158 5.10 9.58 -12.25
N ALA A 159 6.08 10.47 -12.49
CA ALA A 159 6.09 11.82 -11.93
C ALA A 159 4.92 12.71 -12.40
N GLN A 160 4.24 12.34 -13.49
CA GLN A 160 3.10 13.05 -14.05
C GLN A 160 1.76 12.55 -13.48
N GLY A 161 1.78 11.44 -12.74
CA GLY A 161 0.57 10.81 -12.18
C GLY A 161 -0.04 9.76 -13.11
N ILE A 162 0.71 9.25 -14.09
CA ILE A 162 0.23 8.25 -15.05
C ILE A 162 0.74 6.86 -14.65
N ILE A 163 -0.16 5.87 -14.69
CA ILE A 163 0.17 4.48 -14.38
C ILE A 163 1.09 3.94 -15.47
N ARG A 164 2.25 3.42 -15.06
CA ARG A 164 3.23 2.79 -15.96
C ARG A 164 3.25 1.28 -15.85
N TRP A 165 2.80 0.75 -14.72
CA TRP A 165 2.74 -0.68 -14.49
C TRP A 165 1.77 -0.97 -13.34
N SER A 166 1.17 -2.16 -13.37
CA SER A 166 0.29 -2.63 -12.31
C SER A 166 0.36 -4.14 -12.16
N TRP A 167 0.35 -4.61 -10.92
CA TRP A 167 0.07 -5.98 -10.56
C TRP A 167 -1.16 -6.01 -9.65
N VAL A 168 -2.03 -6.97 -9.89
CA VAL A 168 -3.27 -7.14 -9.13
C VAL A 168 -3.36 -8.59 -8.70
N ALA A 169 -3.65 -8.83 -7.42
CA ALA A 169 -3.77 -10.19 -6.94
C ALA A 169 -4.92 -10.91 -7.69
N PRO A 170 -4.67 -12.13 -8.20
CA PRO A 170 -5.73 -12.94 -8.77
C PRO A 170 -6.77 -13.26 -7.69
N PHE A 171 -7.97 -13.63 -8.13
CA PHE A 171 -8.99 -14.16 -7.24
C PHE A 171 -8.66 -15.61 -6.82
N SER A 172 -7.58 -15.74 -6.05
CA SER A 172 -6.99 -17.00 -5.60
C SER A 172 -6.47 -16.84 -4.16
N PRO A 173 -6.56 -17.87 -3.31
CA PRO A 173 -5.92 -17.84 -1.98
C PRO A 173 -4.39 -17.88 -2.08
N ILE A 174 -3.85 -18.39 -3.19
CA ILE A 174 -2.42 -18.49 -3.44
C ILE A 174 -2.06 -17.43 -4.49
N PHE A 175 -1.25 -16.46 -4.07
CA PHE A 175 -0.67 -15.44 -4.92
C PHE A 175 0.64 -14.96 -4.30
N SER A 176 1.53 -14.43 -5.12
CA SER A 176 2.73 -13.75 -4.65
C SER A 176 2.71 -12.32 -5.19
N PRO A 177 2.78 -11.30 -4.32
CA PRO A 177 3.12 -9.96 -4.76
C PRO A 177 4.44 -9.96 -5.55
N PRO A 178 4.64 -8.97 -6.44
CA PRO A 178 5.85 -8.84 -7.24
C PRO A 178 7.10 -8.73 -6.34
N PRO A 179 8.25 -9.28 -6.74
CA PRO A 179 9.51 -9.05 -6.04
C PRO A 179 9.94 -7.58 -6.16
N ILE A 180 10.76 -7.10 -5.22
CA ILE A 180 11.20 -5.69 -5.20
C ILE A 180 12.05 -5.36 -6.43
N GLU A 181 12.80 -6.33 -6.92
CA GLU A 181 13.65 -6.23 -8.11
C GLU A 181 12.83 -5.89 -9.35
N GLU A 182 11.64 -6.48 -9.50
CA GLU A 182 10.71 -6.17 -10.59
C GLU A 182 10.22 -4.72 -10.48
N LEU A 183 9.86 -4.27 -9.27
CA LEU A 183 9.44 -2.88 -9.05
C LEU A 183 10.56 -1.89 -9.41
N THR A 184 11.79 -2.17 -8.99
CA THR A 184 12.94 -1.32 -9.30
C THR A 184 13.28 -1.33 -10.79
N ALA A 185 13.16 -2.47 -11.48
CA ALA A 185 13.40 -2.55 -12.92
C ALA A 185 12.39 -1.72 -13.72
N VAL A 186 11.12 -1.73 -13.31
CA VAL A 186 10.10 -0.87 -13.93
C VAL A 186 10.40 0.61 -13.64
N LEU A 187 10.76 0.96 -12.39
CA LEU A 187 11.17 2.32 -12.04
C LEU A 187 12.36 2.81 -12.90
N ASP A 188 13.37 1.96 -13.08
CA ASP A 188 14.53 2.27 -13.93
C ASP A 188 14.11 2.48 -15.39
N SER A 189 13.16 1.69 -15.90
CA SER A 189 12.63 1.82 -17.27
C SER A 189 11.87 3.13 -17.53
N ILE A 190 11.35 3.77 -16.49
CA ILE A 190 10.64 5.06 -16.58
C ILE A 190 11.54 6.25 -16.20
N GLY A 191 12.86 6.02 -16.09
CA GLY A 191 13.86 7.05 -15.82
C GLY A 191 14.10 7.35 -14.33
N ALA A 192 13.52 6.57 -13.43
CA ALA A 192 13.73 6.69 -11.98
C ALA A 192 14.93 5.85 -11.54
N THR A 193 16.12 6.19 -12.01
CA THR A 193 17.36 5.47 -11.73
C THR A 193 17.97 5.85 -10.38
N PRO A 194 18.69 4.94 -9.69
CA PRO A 194 19.29 5.25 -8.41
C PRO A 194 20.40 6.30 -8.58
N THR A 195 20.37 7.33 -7.74
CA THR A 195 21.41 8.36 -7.71
C THR A 195 22.71 7.73 -7.20
N THR A 196 23.80 7.83 -7.97
CA THR A 196 25.13 7.41 -7.52
C THR A 196 25.57 8.35 -6.41
N THR A 197 25.59 7.87 -5.16
CA THR A 197 26.22 8.59 -4.07
C THR A 197 27.72 8.67 -4.37
N ALA A 198 28.21 9.87 -4.66
CA ALA A 198 29.64 10.18 -4.73
C ALA A 198 30.28 10.16 -3.34
#